data_AF-A0A7W6ZTQ9-F1
#
_entry.id   AF-A0A7W6ZTQ9-F1
#
_cell.length_a   1.000
_cell.length_b   1.000
_cell.length_c   1.000
_cell.angle_alpha   90.00
_cell.angle_beta   90.00
_cell.angle_gamma   90.00
#
_symmetry.space_group_name_H-M   'P 1'
#
loop_
_entity.id
_entity.type
_entity.pdbx_description
1 polymer ?
#
loop_
_entity_poly.entity_id
_entity_poly.type
_entity_poly.pdbx_seq_one_letter_code
_entity_poly.pdbx_strand_id
1 'polypeptide(L)'
;MPRQPVNDLIAFLAVAREQSFTKAAAKLGVSQSALSHTIRGLEARLGLRLLTRTTRSVSPTEAGERLLVTIGPRFDEIENELAALANFVKRRQAPFASPPASTRPKPFYGRRWNRCCRNIRTSMWKSSSTMA
;
A
#
# COMPACT_ATOMS: atom_id res chain seq x y z
N MET A 1 -20.12 -7.98 27.26
CA MET A 1 -19.28 -8.55 26.17
C MET A 1 -18.30 -7.49 25.69
N PRO A 2 -16.98 -7.73 25.68
CA PRO A 2 -16.02 -6.75 25.18
C PRO A 2 -16.14 -6.63 23.66
N ARG A 3 -16.29 -5.40 23.16
CA ARG A 3 -16.41 -5.10 21.72
C ARG A 3 -15.16 -5.63 21.01
N GLN A 4 -15.33 -6.56 20.08
CA GLN A 4 -14.21 -7.08 19.29
C GLN A 4 -13.76 -5.96 18.34
N PRO A 5 -12.48 -5.58 18.32
CA PRO A 5 -11.99 -4.59 17.40
C PRO A 5 -12.12 -5.17 16.00
N VAL A 6 -12.80 -4.42 15.14
CA VAL A 6 -13.13 -4.81 13.77
C VAL A 6 -11.86 -5.17 12.98
N ASN A 7 -10.74 -4.53 13.28
CA ASN A 7 -9.43 -4.83 12.69
C ASN A 7 -8.98 -6.27 12.93
N ASP A 8 -9.29 -6.89 14.07
CA ASP A 8 -8.87 -8.27 14.35
C ASP A 8 -9.66 -9.26 13.47
N LEU A 9 -10.94 -8.96 13.20
CA LEU A 9 -11.78 -9.75 12.30
C LEU A 9 -11.30 -9.63 10.84
N ILE A 10 -10.95 -8.41 10.40
CA ILE A 10 -10.37 -8.17 9.08
C ILE A 10 -9.03 -8.91 8.94
N ALA A 11 -8.18 -8.85 9.97
CA ALA A 11 -6.93 -9.58 10.04
C ALA A 11 -7.13 -11.09 9.90
N PHE A 12 -8.10 -11.65 10.62
CA PHE A 12 -8.46 -13.06 10.51
C PHE A 12 -8.97 -13.42 9.10
N LEU A 13 -9.91 -12.65 8.54
CA LEU A 13 -10.45 -12.89 7.20
C LEU A 13 -9.34 -12.88 6.14
N ALA A 14 -8.39 -11.95 6.21
CA ALA A 14 -7.26 -11.89 5.30
C ALA A 14 -6.38 -13.14 5.39
N VAL A 15 -6.05 -13.60 6.61
CA VAL A 15 -5.23 -14.81 6.81
C VAL A 15 -5.98 -16.06 6.35
N ALA A 16 -7.27 -16.14 6.61
CA ALA A 16 -8.07 -17.29 6.24
C ALA A 16 -8.30 -17.38 4.71
N ARG A 17 -8.40 -16.24 4.01
CA ARG A 17 -8.43 -16.18 2.53
C ARG A 17 -7.09 -16.56 1.89
N GLU A 18 -5.99 -16.05 2.42
CA GLU A 18 -4.65 -16.22 1.81
C GLU A 18 -3.94 -17.52 2.26
N GLN A 19 -4.40 -18.16 3.34
CA GLN A 19 -3.79 -19.34 3.97
C GLN A 19 -2.28 -19.15 4.31
N SER A 20 -1.84 -17.90 4.41
CA SER A 20 -0.45 -17.51 4.63
C SER A 20 -0.37 -16.19 5.39
N PHE A 21 0.35 -16.19 6.51
CA PHE A 21 0.59 -14.97 7.30
C PHE A 21 1.37 -13.91 6.52
N THR A 22 2.33 -14.32 5.67
CA THR A 22 3.16 -13.37 4.92
C THR A 22 2.36 -12.64 3.85
N LYS A 23 1.53 -13.37 3.09
CA LYS A 23 0.65 -12.77 2.07
C LYS A 23 -0.41 -11.87 2.69
N ALA A 24 -1.03 -12.33 3.78
CA ALA A 24 -2.03 -11.53 4.49
C ALA A 24 -1.44 -10.26 5.12
N ALA A 25 -0.24 -10.35 5.71
CA ALA A 25 0.49 -9.21 6.24
C ALA A 25 0.81 -8.17 5.16
N ALA A 26 1.28 -8.62 3.99
CA ALA A 26 1.52 -7.75 2.84
C ALA A 26 0.24 -7.06 2.35
N LYS A 27 -0.88 -7.76 2.32
CA LYS A 27 -2.19 -7.23 1.89
C LYS A 27 -2.73 -6.16 2.84
N LEU A 28 -2.53 -6.34 4.14
CA LEU A 28 -2.99 -5.43 5.18
C LEU A 28 -1.98 -4.31 5.52
N GLY A 29 -0.76 -4.36 4.96
CA GLY A 29 0.29 -3.39 5.25
C GLY A 29 0.82 -3.47 6.69
N VAL A 30 0.68 -4.62 7.36
CA VAL A 30 1.13 -4.83 8.74
C VAL A 30 2.28 -5.82 8.81
N SER A 31 3.05 -5.80 9.90
CA SER A 31 4.10 -6.81 10.11
C SER A 31 3.49 -8.18 10.45
N GLN A 32 4.17 -9.26 10.06
CA GLN A 32 3.76 -10.63 10.41
C GLN A 32 3.65 -10.83 11.93
N SER A 33 4.54 -10.20 12.71
CA SER A 33 4.51 -10.27 14.17
C SER A 33 3.26 -9.61 14.73
N ALA A 34 2.90 -8.41 14.26
CA ALA A 34 1.68 -7.73 14.66
C ALA A 34 0.44 -8.56 14.31
N LEU A 35 0.38 -9.11 13.09
CA LEU A 35 -0.72 -9.96 12.63
C LEU A 35 -0.89 -11.25 13.45
N SER A 36 0.23 -11.84 13.89
CA SER A 36 0.20 -13.02 14.75
C SER A 36 -0.28 -12.68 16.18
N HIS A 37 0.05 -11.49 16.69
CA HIS A 37 -0.44 -11.01 17.98
C HIS A 37 -1.93 -10.69 17.96
N THR A 38 -2.43 -10.00 16.93
CA THR A 38 -3.87 -9.69 16.81
C THR A 38 -4.72 -10.95 16.74
N ILE A 39 -4.30 -11.94 15.95
CA ILE A 39 -5.02 -13.22 15.85
C ILE A 39 -5.01 -14.00 17.17
N ARG A 40 -3.87 -14.07 17.86
CA ARG A 40 -3.82 -14.70 19.20
C ARG A 40 -4.72 -13.99 20.20
N GLY A 41 -4.78 -12.66 20.15
CA GLY A 41 -5.69 -11.88 20.98
C GLY A 41 -7.15 -12.18 20.67
N LEU A 42 -7.51 -12.29 19.38
CA LEU A 42 -8.85 -12.66 18.95
C LEU A 42 -9.24 -14.07 19.41
N GLU A 43 -8.36 -15.06 19.21
CA GLU A 43 -8.58 -16.45 19.66
C GLU A 43 -8.74 -16.54 21.19
N ALA A 44 -7.90 -15.84 21.95
CA ALA A 44 -7.98 -15.80 23.41
C ALA A 44 -9.30 -15.19 23.91
N ARG A 45 -9.81 -14.18 23.21
CA ARG A 45 -11.06 -13.49 23.57
C ARG A 45 -12.31 -14.28 23.18
N LEU A 46 -12.25 -15.03 22.08
CA LEU A 46 -13.33 -15.92 21.64
C LEU A 46 -13.30 -17.26 22.39
N GLY A 47 -12.17 -17.63 22.99
CA GLY A 47 -11.97 -18.95 23.61
C GLY A 47 -11.93 -20.08 22.56
N LEU A 48 -11.71 -19.75 21.29
CA LEU A 48 -11.78 -20.67 20.16
C LEU A 48 -10.49 -20.58 19.34
N ARG A 49 -10.00 -21.73 18.86
CA ARG A 49 -8.95 -21.76 17.85
C ARG A 49 -9.59 -21.59 16.48
N LEU A 50 -9.25 -20.50 15.81
CA LEU A 50 -9.78 -20.18 14.48
C LEU A 50 -8.84 -20.66 13.37
N LEU A 51 -7.55 -20.81 13.69
CA LEU A 51 -6.53 -21.29 12.75
C LEU A 51 -5.79 -22.52 13.29
N THR A 52 -5.64 -23.52 12.43
CA THR A 52 -4.74 -24.63 12.65
C THR A 52 -3.34 -24.22 12.19
N ARG A 53 -2.44 -24.01 13.15
CA ARG A 53 -1.03 -23.75 12.87
C ARG A 53 -0.33 -25.07 12.55
N THR A 54 -0.03 -25.30 11.28
CA THR A 54 1.08 -26.19 10.91
C THR A 54 2.25 -25.31 10.44
N THR A 55 3.49 -25.74 10.68
CA THR A 55 4.70 -24.92 10.41
C THR A 55 4.89 -24.57 8.94
N ARG A 56 4.14 -25.21 8.04
CA ARG A 56 4.20 -25.01 6.59
C ARG A 56 2.90 -24.51 5.96
N SER A 57 1.76 -24.70 6.65
CA SER A 57 0.44 -24.32 6.13
C SER A 57 -0.47 -23.79 7.24
N VAL A 58 -1.23 -22.74 6.90
CA VAL A 58 -2.25 -22.19 7.79
C VAL A 58 -3.61 -22.54 7.21
N SER A 59 -4.40 -23.28 7.98
CA SER A 59 -5.75 -23.67 7.56
C SER A 59 -6.75 -23.18 8.60
N PRO A 60 -7.88 -22.57 8.17
CA PRO A 60 -8.96 -22.24 9.09
C PRO A 60 -9.54 -23.51 9.70
N THR A 61 -10.00 -23.41 10.95
CA THR A 61 -10.79 -24.49 11.60
C THR A 61 -12.24 -24.41 11.14
N GLU A 62 -13.07 -25.40 11.46
CA GLU A 62 -14.52 -25.36 11.13
C GLU A 62 -15.19 -24.07 11.67
N ALA A 63 -14.82 -23.64 12.88
CA ALA A 63 -15.28 -22.38 13.45
C ALA A 63 -14.79 -21.16 12.64
N GLY A 64 -13.53 -21.18 12.20
CA GLY A 64 -12.94 -20.16 11.34
C GLY A 64 -13.60 -20.08 9.97
N GLU A 65 -13.91 -21.22 9.35
CA GLU A 65 -14.60 -21.31 8.07
C GLU A 65 -16.04 -20.80 8.15
N ARG A 66 -16.81 -21.20 9.19
CA ARG A 66 -18.15 -20.65 9.42
C ARG A 66 -18.12 -19.15 9.57
N LEU A 67 -17.14 -18.62 10.30
CA LEU A 67 -16.95 -17.19 10.46
C LEU A 67 -16.65 -16.52 9.12
N LEU A 68 -15.75 -17.10 8.32
CA LEU A 68 -15.39 -16.62 6.99
C LEU A 68 -16.62 -16.53 6.06
N VAL A 69 -17.42 -17.58 6.00
CA VAL A 69 -18.60 -17.67 5.13
C VAL A 69 -19.70 -16.70 5.58
N THR A 70 -19.87 -16.52 6.88
CA THR A 70 -20.95 -15.67 7.43
C THR A 70 -20.57 -14.19 7.42
N ILE A 71 -19.33 -13.87 7.79
CA ILE A 71 -18.86 -12.50 8.01
C ILE A 71 -18.23 -11.92 6.76
N GLY A 72 -17.55 -12.73 5.94
CA GLY A 72 -16.92 -12.31 4.69
C GLY A 72 -17.82 -11.45 3.80
N PRO A 73 -18.99 -11.95 3.34
CA PRO A 73 -19.86 -11.17 2.45
C PRO A 73 -20.40 -9.89 3.10
N ARG A 74 -20.68 -9.92 4.41
CA ARG A 74 -21.15 -8.73 5.14
C ARG A 74 -20.09 -7.64 5.21
N PHE A 75 -18.82 -8.00 5.32
CA PHE A 75 -17.73 -7.04 5.26
C PHE A 75 -17.52 -6.51 3.85
N ASP A 76 -17.58 -7.38 2.84
CA ASP A 76 -17.45 -6.97 1.45
C ASP A 76 -18.59 -5.98 1.07
N GLU A 77 -19.81 -6.18 1.58
CA GLU A 77 -20.93 -5.22 1.43
C GLU A 77 -20.63 -3.86 2.08
N ILE A 78 -20.12 -3.86 3.32
CA ILE A 78 -19.73 -2.62 4.01
C ILE A 78 -18.62 -1.89 3.26
N GLU A 79 -17.59 -2.62 2.78
CA GLU A 79 -16.51 -2.04 1.99
C GLU A 79 -17.03 -1.43 0.68
N ASN A 80 -17.96 -2.10 0.00
CA ASN A 80 -18.58 -1.61 -1.23
C ASN A 80 -19.40 -0.34 -0.99
N GLU A 81 -20.22 -0.28 0.07
CA GLU A 81 -20.98 0.91 0.45
C GLU A 81 -20.04 2.08 0.81
N LEU A 82 -18.99 1.82 1.58
CA LEU A 82 -17.98 2.83 1.92
C LEU A 82 -17.25 3.35 0.67
N ALA A 83 -16.92 2.47 -0.27
CA ALA A 83 -16.32 2.84 -1.55
C ALA A 83 -17.29 3.67 -2.42
N ALA A 84 -18.57 3.31 -2.44
CA ALA A 84 -19.60 4.09 -3.12
C ALA A 84 -19.73 5.50 -2.51
N LEU A 85 -19.66 5.61 -1.19
CA LEU A 85 -19.67 6.89 -0.47
C LEU A 85 -18.40 7.73 -0.70
N ALA A 86 -17.24 7.12 -0.90
CA ALA A 86 -16.00 7.83 -1.23
C ALA A 86 -16.13 8.67 -2.52
N ASN A 87 -16.96 8.23 -3.47
CA ASN A 87 -17.26 8.99 -4.69
C ASN A 87 -18.03 10.30 -4.41
N PHE A 88 -18.73 10.41 -3.28
CA PHE A 88 -19.40 11.65 -2.89
C PHE A 88 -18.42 12.69 -2.33
N VAL A 89 -17.34 12.26 -1.68
CA VAL A 89 -16.29 13.17 -1.16
C VAL A 89 -15.51 13.78 -2.32
N LYS A 90 -15.27 13.01 -3.39
CA LYS A 90 -14.56 13.45 -4.61
C LYS A 90 -15.20 14.65 -5.32
N ARG A 91 -16.52 14.87 -5.14
CA ARG A 91 -17.22 16.04 -5.71
C ARG A 91 -17.05 17.33 -4.92
N ARG A 92 -16.76 17.26 -3.61
CA ARG A 92 -16.51 18.45 -2.78
C ARG A 92 -15.05 18.88 -2.77
N GLN A 93 -14.13 17.97 -3.04
CA GLN A 93 -12.72 18.27 -3.29
C GLN A 93 -12.45 18.26 -4.79
N ALA A 94 -13.03 19.21 -5.53
CA ALA A 94 -12.37 19.62 -6.76
C ALA A 94 -10.96 20.07 -6.35
N PRO A 95 -9.89 19.46 -6.89
CA PRO A 95 -8.55 19.84 -6.49
C PRO A 95 -8.37 21.30 -6.88
N PHE A 96 -7.81 22.09 -5.96
CA PHE A 96 -7.06 23.27 -6.36
C PHE A 96 -6.08 22.77 -7.42
N ALA A 97 -6.36 23.02 -8.69
CA ALA A 97 -5.55 22.55 -9.78
C ALA A 97 -4.18 23.24 -9.65
N SER A 98 -3.21 22.57 -9.03
CA SER A 98 -1.82 22.93 -9.23
C SER A 98 -1.49 22.55 -10.67
N PRO A 99 -1.20 23.52 -11.56
CA PRO A 99 -0.75 23.19 -12.90
C PRO A 99 0.52 22.34 -12.81
N PRO A 100 0.70 21.34 -13.70
CA PRO A 100 1.89 20.51 -13.67
C PRO A 100 3.14 21.39 -13.86
N ALA A 101 4.01 21.42 -12.85
CA ALA A 101 5.29 22.10 -12.89
C ALA A 101 6.27 21.33 -13.78
N SER A 102 6.04 21.29 -15.10
CA SER A 102 7.05 20.81 -16.07
C SER A 102 6.80 21.16 -17.54
N THR A 103 6.16 22.29 -17.88
CA THR A 103 6.34 22.88 -19.21
C THR A 103 7.58 23.78 -19.20
N ARG A 104 8.76 23.18 -19.10
CA ARG A 104 9.98 23.85 -19.53
C ARG A 104 10.04 23.66 -21.06
N PRO A 105 9.83 24.69 -21.90
CA PRO A 105 9.90 24.51 -23.33
C PRO A 105 11.32 24.07 -23.71
N LYS A 106 11.44 22.90 -24.34
CA LYS A 106 12.71 22.48 -24.94
C LYS A 106 13.02 23.43 -26.09
N PRO A 107 14.24 23.98 -26.21
CA PRO A 107 14.61 24.69 -27.42
C PRO A 107 14.63 23.68 -28.57
N PHE A 108 14.05 24.15 -29.67
CA PHE A 108 13.92 23.48 -30.95
C PHE A 108 15.31 23.12 -31.50
N TYR A 109 15.82 21.90 -31.27
CA TYR A 109 17.00 21.41 -31.98
C TYR A 109 16.55 20.78 -33.31
N GLY A 110 16.21 21.67 -34.25
CA GLY A 110 16.14 21.34 -35.66
C GLY A 110 17.54 21.10 -36.20
N ARG A 111 17.70 20.01 -36.96
CA ARG A 111 18.91 19.64 -37.67
C ARG A 111 19.46 20.82 -38.50
N ARG A 112 20.67 21.28 -38.19
CA ARG A 112 21.59 21.80 -39.20
C ARG A 112 23.00 21.32 -38.89
N TRP A 113 23.30 20.15 -39.45
CA TRP A 113 24.64 19.81 -39.89
C TRP A 113 25.27 20.99 -40.64
N ASN A 114 26.47 21.40 -40.22
CA ASN A 114 27.56 22.00 -41.00
C ASN A 114 28.74 22.19 -40.01
N ARG A 115 29.73 21.29 -39.96
CA ARG A 115 30.97 21.36 -40.75
C ARG A 115 31.57 22.78 -40.85
N CYS A 116 31.89 23.38 -39.71
CA CYS A 116 32.84 24.49 -39.47
C CYS A 116 32.75 24.72 -37.95
N CYS A 117 33.72 24.50 -37.07
CA CYS A 117 35.10 24.91 -37.13
C CYS A 117 35.97 23.89 -36.36
N ARG A 118 37.02 23.50 -37.06
CA ARG A 118 38.23 22.89 -36.54
C ARG A 118 38.99 23.96 -35.73
N ASN A 119 39.52 23.60 -34.57
CA ASN A 119 40.67 24.24 -33.90
C ASN A 119 40.50 25.65 -33.27
N ILE A 120 40.41 25.68 -31.92
CA ILE A 120 41.03 26.62 -30.94
C ILE A 120 40.68 25.96 -29.59
N ARG A 121 41.41 24.93 -29.16
CA ARG A 121 42.62 24.96 -28.32
C ARG A 121 42.59 26.01 -27.20
N THR A 122 42.53 25.47 -25.97
CA THR A 122 43.22 25.93 -24.76
C THR A 122 42.94 27.33 -24.23
N SER A 123 42.23 27.41 -23.11
CA SER A 123 42.71 27.90 -21.80
C SER A 123 41.53 28.32 -20.92
N MET A 124 41.77 28.49 -19.62
CA MET A 124 40.81 28.82 -18.54
C MET A 124 39.95 27.66 -18.05
N TRP A 125 40.52 26.82 -17.18
CA TRP A 125 39.82 26.34 -15.98
C TRP A 125 40.89 26.02 -14.93
N LYS A 126 41.44 27.06 -14.30
CA LYS A 126 42.16 26.97 -13.03
C LYS A 126 42.25 28.36 -12.39
N SER A 127 42.00 28.37 -11.08
CA SER A 127 42.35 29.39 -10.09
C SER A 127 41.27 30.41 -9.70
N SER A 128 40.97 30.36 -8.39
CA SER A 128 40.57 31.40 -7.43
C SER A 128 39.38 30.87 -6.62
N SER A 129 39.50 30.26 -5.44
CA SER A 129 40.39 30.45 -4.29
C SER A 129 40.38 31.87 -3.69
N THR A 130 39.71 31.99 -2.53
CA THR A 130 40.15 32.73 -1.33
C THR A 130 39.80 34.23 -1.16
N MET A 131 39.07 34.47 -0.06
CA MET A 131 38.99 35.65 0.84
C MET A 131 38.48 37.01 0.33
N ALA A 132 37.39 37.47 0.96
CA ALA A 132 37.34 38.71 1.74
C ALA A 132 36.33 38.53 2.88
#